data_AF-A0A417IST5-F1
#
_entry.id   AF-A0A417IST5-F1
#
_cell.length_a   1.000
_cell.length_b   1.000
_cell.length_c   1.000
_cell.angle_alpha   90.00
_cell.angle_beta   90.00
_cell.angle_gamma   90.00
#
_symmetry.space_group_name_H-M   'P 1'
#
loop_
_entity.id
_entity.type
_entity.pdbx_description
1 polymer ?
#
loop_
_entity_poly.entity_id
_entity_poly.type
_entity_poly.pdbx_seq_one_letter_code
_entity_poly.pdbx_strand_id
1 'polypeptide(L)'
;MIYLFSVAAGLVGGFAAVLLLSGRRPRRRREGKQSRRKIECSKLVLWAVLCTYFAGFGVGVWAVVLDVSQLGVFLAYVGTPTATVIGFYSWKAKAENVVKIKKANPEETEGMPVDLNNVQP
;
A
#
# COMPACT_ATOMS: atom_id res chain seq x y z
N MET A 1 -17.78 -25.52 5.09
CA MET A 1 -18.79 -25.11 4.09
C MET A 1 -19.19 -23.64 4.23
N ILE A 2 -19.49 -23.11 5.44
CA ILE A 2 -19.92 -21.70 5.64
C ILE A 2 -18.83 -20.67 5.26
N TYR A 3 -17.55 -20.96 5.50
CA TYR A 3 -16.45 -20.06 5.19
C TYR A 3 -16.26 -19.78 3.69
N LEU A 4 -16.54 -20.76 2.81
CA LEU A 4 -16.45 -20.55 1.36
C LEU A 4 -17.53 -19.59 0.85
N PHE A 5 -18.75 -19.68 1.40
CA PHE A 5 -19.85 -18.79 1.03
C PHE A 5 -19.63 -17.36 1.53
N SER A 6 -18.99 -17.16 2.69
CA SER A 6 -18.66 -15.83 3.21
C SER A 6 -17.56 -15.14 2.38
N VAL A 7 -16.54 -15.89 1.97
CA VAL A 7 -15.47 -15.37 1.09
C VAL A 7 -16.00 -15.02 -0.30
N ALA A 8 -16.86 -15.87 -0.87
CA ALA A 8 -17.52 -15.60 -2.15
C ALA A 8 -18.47 -14.39 -2.07
N ALA A 9 -19.25 -14.27 -0.99
CA ALA A 9 -20.14 -13.12 -0.76
C ALA A 9 -19.35 -11.82 -0.53
N GLY A 10 -18.22 -11.88 0.16
CA GLY A 10 -17.31 -10.74 0.36
C GLY A 10 -16.66 -10.26 -0.94
N LEU A 11 -16.25 -11.19 -1.81
CA LEU A 11 -15.71 -10.88 -3.15
C LEU A 11 -16.77 -10.28 -4.08
N VAL A 12 -17.97 -10.86 -4.11
CA VAL A 12 -19.08 -10.35 -4.94
C VAL A 12 -19.59 -9.01 -4.42
N GLY A 13 -19.71 -8.83 -3.11
CA GLY A 13 -20.10 -7.57 -2.47
C GLY A 13 -19.05 -6.47 -2.66
N GLY A 14 -17.76 -6.80 -2.53
CA GLY A 14 -16.65 -5.89 -2.81
C GLY A 14 -16.58 -5.46 -4.27
N PHE A 15 -16.76 -6.39 -5.20
CA PHE A 15 -16.77 -6.10 -6.63
C PHE A 15 -17.99 -5.25 -7.04
N ALA A 16 -19.17 -5.54 -6.49
CA ALA A 16 -20.37 -4.74 -6.72
C ALA A 16 -20.24 -3.31 -6.14
N ALA A 17 -19.63 -3.14 -4.97
CA ALA A 17 -19.38 -1.82 -4.38
C ALA A 17 -18.40 -0.98 -5.23
N VAL A 18 -17.35 -1.60 -5.79
CA VAL A 18 -16.40 -0.95 -6.70
C VAL A 18 -17.08 -0.56 -8.02
N LEU A 19 -17.97 -1.39 -8.56
CA LEU A 19 -18.75 -1.07 -9.76
C LEU A 19 -19.77 0.06 -9.51
N LEU A 20 -20.42 0.08 -8.35
CA LEU A 20 -21.35 1.15 -7.98
C LEU A 20 -20.64 2.49 -7.70
N LEU A 21 -19.46 2.47 -7.07
CA LEU A 21 -18.65 3.67 -6.84
C LEU A 21 -18.03 4.22 -8.13
N SER A 22 -17.62 3.36 -9.05
CA SER A 22 -17.11 3.77 -10.37
C SER A 22 -18.22 4.27 -11.30
N GLY A 23 -19.45 3.78 -11.17
CA GLY A 23 -20.64 4.28 -11.85
C GLY A 23 -21.13 5.65 -11.35
N ARG A 24 -20.79 6.03 -10.11
CA ARG A 24 -21.19 7.30 -9.46
C ARG A 24 -20.23 8.46 -9.73
N ARG A 25 -19.62 8.54 -10.93
CA ARG A 25 -18.88 9.76 -11.34
C ARG A 25 -19.84 10.97 -11.27
N PRO A 26 -19.61 11.97 -10.40
CA PRO A 26 -20.40 13.18 -10.42
C PRO A 26 -20.05 13.97 -11.68
N ARG A 27 -20.89 13.82 -12.70
CA ARG A 27 -20.92 14.68 -13.88
C ARG A 27 -21.45 16.07 -13.48
N ARG A 28 -20.61 16.94 -12.89
CA ARG A 28 -20.89 18.40 -12.84
C ARG A 28 -19.63 19.27 -12.68
N ARG A 29 -19.01 19.51 -13.82
CA ARG A 29 -18.51 20.79 -14.38
C ARG A 29 -18.57 22.05 -13.49
N ARG A 30 -17.39 22.66 -13.27
CA ARG A 30 -17.05 24.11 -13.33
C ARG A 30 -15.51 24.22 -13.25
N GLU A 31 -14.79 24.15 -14.38
CA GLU A 31 -14.23 25.29 -15.13
C GLU A 31 -13.53 26.35 -14.24
N GLY A 32 -12.19 26.35 -14.31
CA GLY A 32 -11.34 27.37 -13.69
C GLY A 32 -9.84 27.05 -13.72
N LYS A 33 -9.15 27.45 -14.79
CA LYS A 33 -7.68 27.62 -14.92
C LYS A 33 -6.78 26.37 -15.00
N GLN A 34 -6.69 25.90 -16.22
CA GLN A 34 -5.49 25.45 -16.93
C GLN A 34 -4.18 26.13 -16.47
N SER A 35 -3.45 25.56 -15.49
CA SER A 35 -1.97 25.57 -15.45
C SER A 35 -1.46 24.50 -14.45
N ARG A 36 -0.42 23.72 -14.80
CA ARG A 36 0.27 22.69 -13.98
C ARG A 36 -0.36 21.30 -13.79
N ARG A 37 -0.83 20.69 -14.88
CA ARG A 37 -1.19 19.25 -14.97
C ARG A 37 0.01 18.29 -14.77
N LYS A 38 0.47 18.04 -13.54
CA LYS A 38 1.24 16.81 -13.15
C LYS A 38 1.04 16.39 -11.68
N ILE A 39 0.13 17.03 -10.97
CA ILE A 39 -0.53 16.49 -9.78
C ILE A 39 -1.87 16.03 -10.37
N GLU A 40 -2.27 14.76 -10.34
CA GLU A 40 -3.17 14.29 -9.28
C GLU A 40 -3.55 12.81 -9.46
N CYS A 41 -3.16 12.09 -10.53
CA CYS A 41 -3.61 10.70 -10.70
C CYS A 41 -3.00 9.78 -9.63
N SER A 42 -1.68 9.79 -9.45
CA SER A 42 -1.02 8.96 -8.43
C SER A 42 -1.44 9.34 -7.01
N LYS A 43 -1.66 10.64 -6.74
CA LYS A 43 -2.13 11.09 -5.41
C LYS A 43 -3.60 10.72 -5.17
N LEU A 44 -4.47 10.87 -6.18
CA LEU A 44 -5.87 10.46 -6.09
C LEU A 44 -6.00 8.95 -5.95
N VAL A 45 -5.22 8.17 -6.70
CA VAL A 45 -5.18 6.71 -6.58
C VAL A 45 -4.68 6.32 -5.20
N LEU A 46 -3.62 6.95 -4.70
CA LEU A 46 -3.13 6.71 -3.34
C LEU A 46 -4.20 7.03 -2.28
N TRP A 47 -4.88 8.17 -2.41
CA TRP A 47 -6.00 8.54 -1.54
C TRP A 47 -7.14 7.54 -1.63
N ALA A 48 -7.51 7.09 -2.83
CA ALA A 48 -8.56 6.10 -3.03
C ALA A 48 -8.21 4.77 -2.36
N VAL A 49 -6.98 4.28 -2.57
CA VAL A 49 -6.48 3.05 -1.93
C VAL A 49 -6.48 3.21 -0.41
N LEU A 50 -6.02 4.34 0.11
CA LEU A 50 -5.98 4.60 1.54
C LEU A 50 -7.40 4.69 2.14
N CYS A 51 -8.34 5.34 1.46
CA CYS A 51 -9.74 5.37 1.86
C CYS A 51 -10.35 3.97 1.90
N THR A 52 -10.08 3.13 0.88
CA THR A 52 -10.56 1.74 0.88
C THR A 52 -9.93 0.90 1.99
N TYR A 53 -8.67 1.18 2.36
CA TYR A 53 -8.01 0.54 3.47
C TYR A 53 -8.65 0.90 4.82
N PHE A 54 -8.92 2.20 5.06
CA PHE A 54 -9.61 2.62 6.28
C PHE A 54 -11.05 2.10 6.37
N ALA A 55 -11.77 2.02 5.25
CA ALA A 55 -13.08 1.40 5.22
C ALA A 55 -13.02 -0.09 5.61
N GLY A 56 -12.05 -0.83 5.04
CA GLY A 56 -11.80 -2.23 5.42
C GLY A 56 -11.40 -2.40 6.89
N PHE A 57 -10.62 -1.47 7.43
CA PHE A 57 -10.27 -1.43 8.85
C PHE A 57 -11.52 -1.30 9.74
N GLY A 58 -12.42 -0.35 9.43
CA GLY A 58 -13.66 -0.16 10.19
C GLY A 58 -14.56 -1.39 10.18
N VAL A 59 -14.72 -2.03 9.01
CA VAL A 59 -15.45 -3.30 8.88
C VAL A 59 -14.78 -4.41 9.67
N GLY A 60 -13.45 -4.49 9.63
CA GLY A 60 -12.67 -5.47 10.39
C GLY A 60 -12.84 -5.31 11.90
N VAL A 61 -12.78 -4.09 12.42
CA VAL A 61 -13.01 -3.81 13.85
C VAL A 61 -14.42 -4.21 14.26
N TRP A 62 -15.44 -3.84 13.46
CA TRP A 62 -16.82 -4.25 13.72
C TRP A 62 -16.97 -5.77 13.78
N ALA A 63 -16.35 -6.48 12.83
CA ALA A 63 -16.44 -7.93 12.75
C ALA A 63 -15.75 -8.62 13.94
N VAL A 64 -14.61 -8.10 14.41
CA VAL A 64 -13.91 -8.58 15.61
C VAL A 64 -14.69 -8.34 16.90
N VAL A 65 -15.42 -7.22 17.00
CA VAL A 65 -16.28 -6.93 18.16
C VAL A 65 -17.46 -7.91 18.22
N LEU A 66 -18.01 -8.32 17.07
CA LEU A 66 -19.07 -9.32 17.01
C LEU A 66 -18.55 -10.74 17.24
N ASP A 67 -17.36 -11.05 16.72
CA ASP A 67 -16.77 -12.38 16.77
C ASP A 67 -15.24 -12.30 16.92
N VAL A 68 -14.77 -12.56 18.14
CA VAL A 68 -13.36 -12.51 18.52
C VAL A 68 -12.51 -13.53 17.73
N SER A 69 -13.11 -14.59 17.17
CA SER A 69 -12.38 -15.55 16.34
C SER A 69 -11.80 -14.91 15.06
N GLN A 70 -12.35 -13.76 14.63
CA GLN A 70 -11.88 -13.01 13.46
C GLN A 70 -10.67 -12.12 13.74
N LEU A 71 -10.24 -12.03 15.01
CA LEU A 71 -9.10 -11.21 15.40
C LEU A 71 -7.82 -11.58 14.63
N GLY A 72 -7.58 -12.87 14.37
CA GLY A 72 -6.42 -13.32 13.60
C GLY A 72 -6.43 -12.81 12.15
N VAL A 73 -7.60 -12.82 11.50
CA VAL A 73 -7.76 -12.33 10.13
C VAL A 73 -7.60 -10.81 10.08
N PHE A 74 -8.15 -10.10 11.07
CA PHE A 74 -7.99 -8.65 11.21
C PHE A 74 -6.54 -8.25 11.46
N LEU A 75 -5.83 -8.95 12.35
CA LEU A 75 -4.41 -8.72 12.61
C LEU A 75 -3.54 -9.01 11.39
N ALA A 76 -3.87 -10.03 10.58
CA ALA A 76 -3.20 -10.27 9.32
C ALA A 76 -3.44 -9.11 8.33
N TYR A 77 -4.69 -8.64 8.20
CA TYR A 77 -5.05 -7.51 7.34
C TYR A 77 -4.25 -6.23 7.67
N VAL A 78 -4.04 -5.92 8.95
CA VAL A 78 -3.26 -4.75 9.40
C VAL A 78 -1.75 -5.03 9.40
N GLY A 79 -1.36 -6.22 9.81
CA GLY A 79 0.02 -6.63 10.01
C GLY A 79 0.78 -6.80 8.70
N THR A 80 0.15 -7.34 7.66
CA THR A 80 0.78 -7.53 6.34
C THR A 80 1.31 -6.22 5.74
N PRO A 81 0.50 -5.17 5.52
CA PRO A 81 1.01 -3.91 4.97
C PRO A 81 2.03 -3.24 5.90
N THR A 82 1.86 -3.35 7.22
CA THR A 82 2.83 -2.83 8.20
C THR A 82 4.19 -3.52 8.06
N ALA A 83 4.21 -4.86 8.02
CA ALA A 83 5.42 -5.64 7.84
C ALA A 83 6.07 -5.39 6.48
N THR A 84 5.28 -5.23 5.41
CA THR A 84 5.79 -4.86 4.08
C THR A 84 6.51 -3.52 4.11
N VAL A 85 5.91 -2.50 4.73
CA VAL A 85 6.52 -1.17 4.85
C VAL A 85 7.81 -1.24 5.67
N ILE A 86 7.79 -1.90 6.83
CA ILE A 86 8.99 -2.07 7.68
C ILE A 86 10.11 -2.80 6.93
N GLY A 87 9.78 -3.88 6.22
CA GLY A 87 10.72 -4.65 5.42
C GLY A 87 11.32 -3.81 4.30
N PHE A 88 10.49 -3.04 3.59
CA PHE A 88 10.93 -2.16 2.52
C PHE A 88 11.88 -1.06 3.03
N TYR A 89 11.54 -0.43 4.16
CA TYR A 89 12.40 0.57 4.79
C TYR A 89 13.72 -0.05 5.27
N SER A 90 13.67 -1.22 5.90
CA SER A 90 14.88 -1.91 6.38
C SER A 90 15.81 -2.31 5.23
N TRP A 91 15.24 -2.76 4.10
CA TRP A 91 15.99 -3.07 2.89
C TRP A 91 16.67 -1.82 2.31
N LYS A 92 15.93 -0.71 2.19
CA LYS A 92 16.46 0.57 1.71
C LYS A 92 17.59 1.08 2.59
N ALA A 93 17.43 1.05 3.91
CA ALA A 93 18.47 1.46 4.85
C ALA A 93 19.73 0.58 4.74
N LYS A 94 19.57 -0.74 4.57
CA LYS A 94 20.70 -1.65 4.34
C LYS A 94 21.46 -1.30 3.06
N ALA A 95 20.77 -1.05 1.96
CA ALA A 95 21.41 -0.69 0.69
C ALA A 95 22.20 0.63 0.81
N GLU A 96 21.62 1.66 1.43
CA GLU A 96 22.29 2.94 1.64
C GLU A 96 23.51 2.82 2.57
N ASN A 97 23.43 2.01 3.62
CA ASN A 97 24.56 1.78 4.52
C ASN A 97 25.70 1.01 3.84
N VAL A 98 25.39 0.02 3.01
CA VAL A 98 26.38 -0.71 2.21
C VAL A 98 27.10 0.23 1.23
N VAL A 99 26.37 1.16 0.61
CA VAL A 99 26.96 2.19 -0.27
C VAL A 99 27.87 3.15 0.53
N LYS A 100 27.46 3.56 1.73
CA LYS A 100 28.26 4.43 2.60
C LYS A 100 29.57 3.76 3.04
N ILE A 101 29.54 2.48 3.42
CA ILE A 101 30.73 1.73 3.84
C ILE A 101 31.73 1.61 2.68
N LYS A 102 31.28 1.26 1.47
CA LYS A 102 32.16 1.17 0.30
C LYS A 102 32.81 2.51 -0.08
N LYS A 103 32.11 3.62 0.16
CA LYS A 103 32.64 4.97 -0.06
C LYS A 103 33.61 5.42 1.04
N ALA A 104 33.44 4.93 2.27
CA ALA A 104 34.28 5.30 3.41
C ALA A 104 35.58 4.48 3.53
N ASN A 105 35.55 3.18 3.22
CA ASN A 105 36.71 2.28 3.28
C ASN A 105 36.93 1.53 1.94
N PRO A 106 37.41 2.21 0.88
CA PRO A 106 37.56 1.63 -0.44
C PRO A 106 38.57 0.47 -0.52
N GLU A 107 39.62 0.46 0.30
CA GLU A 107 40.67 -0.58 0.28
C GLU A 107 40.22 -1.91 0.93
N GLU A 108 39.28 -1.88 1.88
CA GLU A 108 38.78 -3.09 2.56
C GLU A 108 37.53 -3.68 1.88
N THR A 109 36.96 -2.99 0.89
CA THR A 109 35.69 -3.38 0.24
C THR A 109 35.78 -3.62 -1.26
N GLU A 110 36.99 -3.80 -1.78
CA GLU A 110 37.30 -4.01 -3.20
C GLU A 110 36.57 -5.24 -3.81
N GLY A 111 36.24 -6.25 -2.98
CA GLY A 111 35.49 -7.45 -3.39
C GLY A 111 33.96 -7.36 -3.29
N MET A 112 33.37 -6.26 -2.81
CA MET A 112 31.91 -6.16 -2.70
C MET A 112 31.28 -5.86 -4.08
N PRO A 113 30.30 -6.67 -4.55
CA PRO A 113 29.68 -6.57 -5.89
C PRO A 113 28.74 -5.36 -6.06
N VAL A 114 28.91 -4.32 -5.26
CA VAL A 114 28.08 -3.12 -5.25
C VAL A 114 28.65 -2.14 -6.28
N ASP A 115 28.04 -2.06 -7.45
CA ASP A 115 28.42 -1.09 -8.48
C ASP A 115 27.96 0.32 -8.07
N LEU A 116 28.91 1.18 -7.70
CA LEU A 116 28.65 2.56 -7.28
C LEU A 116 28.32 3.49 -8.46
N ASN A 117 28.67 3.11 -9.68
CA ASN A 117 28.46 3.96 -10.87
C ASN A 117 26.99 3.98 -11.30
N ASN A 118 26.22 2.94 -10.96
CA ASN A 118 24.79 2.84 -11.27
C ASN A 118 23.87 3.48 -10.21
N VAL A 119 24.43 4.12 -9.18
CA VAL A 119 23.69 4.73 -8.05
C VAL A 119 23.81 6.26 -8.02
N GLN A 120 24.32 6.88 -9.10
CA GLN A 120 24.41 8.34 -9.20
C GLN A 120 23.02 8.99 -9.39
N PRO A 121 22.79 10.18 -8.83
CA PRO A 121 21.48 10.85 -8.80
C PRO A 121 20.92 11.22 -10.17
#